data_AF-A0A3R6K1D8-F1
#
_entry.id   AF-A0A3R6K1D8-F1
#
_cell.length_a   1.000
_cell.length_b   1.000
_cell.length_c   1.000
_cell.angle_alpha   90.00
_cell.angle_beta   90.00
_cell.angle_gamma   90.00
#
_symmetry.space_group_name_H-M   'P 1'
#
loop_
_entity.id
_entity.type
_entity.pdbx_description
1 polymer ?
#
loop_
_entity_poly.entity_id
_entity_poly.type
_entity_poly.pdbx_seq_one_letter_code
_entity_poly.pdbx_strand_id
1 'polypeptide(L)'
;MQLTWNVFLCDSQSKQVGMYNIFDHSKFREDVEEILSLGLSRNGFDSRLEKTLLYYFLCKSEYEVIISPWIGKADIYTQVELNWQRFSDYVWSQRRYK
;
A
#
# COMPACT_ATOMS: atom_id res chain seq x y z
N MET A 1 11.21 -4.06 10.01
CA MET A 1 11.63 -4.58 8.68
C MET A 1 11.81 -3.41 7.72
N GLN A 2 12.69 -3.46 6.70
CA GLN A 2 12.75 -2.38 5.70
C GLN A 2 11.88 -2.75 4.50
N LEU A 3 10.57 -2.50 4.62
CA LEU A 3 9.63 -2.68 3.53
C LEU A 3 9.62 -1.45 2.62
N THR A 4 9.55 -1.69 1.32
CA THR A 4 9.51 -0.62 0.32
C THR A 4 8.55 -0.98 -0.80
N TRP A 5 7.50 -0.18 -0.95
CA TRP A 5 6.60 -0.21 -2.09
C TRP A 5 6.21 1.22 -2.45
N ASN A 6 6.80 1.72 -3.53
CA ASN A 6 6.65 3.11 -3.93
C ASN A 6 5.44 3.31 -4.84
N VAL A 7 4.70 4.36 -4.55
CA VAL A 7 3.56 4.85 -5.34
C VAL A 7 3.75 6.33 -5.64
N PHE A 8 2.99 6.86 -6.59
CA PHE A 8 2.93 8.28 -6.82
C PHE A 8 2.04 8.96 -5.79
N LEU A 9 2.53 10.09 -5.26
CA LEU A 9 1.79 10.96 -4.36
C LEU A 9 2.02 12.41 -4.77
N CYS A 10 0.96 13.23 -4.72
CA CYS A 10 1.09 14.66 -4.97
C CYS A 10 1.57 15.33 -3.68
N ASP A 11 2.75 15.93 -3.70
CA ASP A 11 3.24 16.73 -2.58
C ASP A 11 2.39 18.00 -2.47
N SER A 12 1.72 18.15 -1.32
CA SER A 12 0.83 19.28 -1.05
C SER A 12 1.55 20.62 -1.04
N GLN A 13 2.86 20.65 -0.76
CA GLN A 13 3.68 21.85 -0.72
C GLN A 13 4.19 22.24 -2.10
N SER A 14 4.82 21.30 -2.81
CA SER A 14 5.41 21.57 -4.13
C SER A 14 4.40 21.47 -5.29
N LYS A 15 3.23 20.84 -5.06
CA LYS A 15 2.25 20.46 -6.10
C LYS A 15 2.86 19.61 -7.22
N GLN A 16 3.91 18.87 -6.90
CA GLN A 16 4.57 17.95 -7.82
C GLN A 16 4.29 16.51 -7.43
N VAL A 17 4.27 15.63 -8.42
CA VAL A 17 4.16 14.20 -8.19
C VAL A 17 5.53 13.68 -7.75
N GLY A 18 5.60 13.14 -6.54
CA GLY A 18 6.77 12.47 -5.98
C GLY A 18 6.54 10.97 -5.80
N MET A 19 7.60 10.28 -5.38
CA MET A 19 7.50 8.89 -4.90
C MET A 19 7.22 8.88 -3.41
N TYR A 20 6.31 8.01 -2.98
CA TYR A 20 5.98 7.78 -1.60
C TYR A 20 6.04 6.28 -1.30
N ASN A 21 6.80 5.88 -0.30
CA ASN A 21 6.78 4.50 0.18
C ASN A 21 5.59 4.30 1.09
N ILE A 22 4.65 3.41 0.74
CA ILE A 22 3.41 3.22 1.52
C ILE A 22 3.69 2.77 2.96
N PHE A 23 4.84 2.13 3.21
CA PHE A 23 5.27 1.68 4.54
C PHE A 23 5.87 2.79 5.41
N ASP A 24 6.04 4.01 4.88
CA ASP A 24 6.38 5.18 5.70
C ASP A 24 5.18 5.63 6.54
N HIS A 25 3.95 5.18 6.20
CA HIS A 25 2.80 5.28 7.07
C HIS A 25 2.96 4.31 8.27
N SER A 26 3.31 4.85 9.43
CA SER A 26 3.66 4.08 10.65
C SER A 26 2.63 3.01 11.03
N LYS A 27 1.35 3.38 11.20
CA LYS A 27 0.30 2.44 11.63
C LYS A 27 0.01 1.34 10.60
N PHE A 28 -0.08 1.70 9.31
CA PHE A 28 -0.17 0.73 8.22
C PHE A 28 0.98 -0.29 8.26
N ARG A 29 2.23 0.18 8.44
CA ARG A 29 3.38 -0.71 8.56
C ARG A 29 3.28 -1.62 9.78
N GLU A 30 2.88 -1.11 10.94
CA GLU A 30 2.68 -1.89 12.16
C GLU A 30 1.62 -2.99 11.95
N ASP A 31 0.47 -2.65 11.35
CA ASP A 31 -0.59 -3.61 11.05
C ASP A 31 -0.11 -4.70 10.06
N VAL A 32 0.71 -4.34 9.07
CA VAL A 32 1.31 -5.31 8.15
C VAL A 32 2.30 -6.24 8.87
N GLU A 33 3.14 -5.70 9.76
CA GLU A 33 4.05 -6.51 10.57
C GLU A 33 3.27 -7.46 11.51
N GLU A 34 2.14 -7.03 12.08
CA GLU A 34 1.24 -7.89 12.84
C GLU A 34 0.69 -9.01 11.95
N ILE A 35 0.12 -8.70 10.78
CA ILE A 35 -0.43 -9.68 9.84
C ILE A 35 0.60 -10.75 9.45
N LEU A 36 1.87 -10.35 9.26
CA LEU A 36 2.96 -11.27 8.97
C LEU A 36 3.26 -12.23 10.12
N SER A 37 3.03 -11.81 11.37
CA SER A 37 3.27 -12.61 12.58
C SER A 37 2.15 -13.61 12.92
N LEU A 38 0.93 -13.40 12.41
CA LEU A 38 -0.27 -14.18 12.79
C LEU A 38 -0.31 -15.64 12.29
N GLY A 39 0.70 -16.11 11.55
CA GLY A 39 0.72 -17.49 11.06
C GLY A 39 -0.43 -17.88 10.11
N LEU A 40 -1.10 -16.88 9.51
CA LEU A 40 -2.24 -17.08 8.61
C LEU A 40 -1.89 -17.98 7.41
N SER A 41 -2.90 -18.64 6.84
CA SER A 41 -2.83 -19.23 5.50
C SER A 41 -2.63 -18.15 4.44
N ARG A 42 -2.22 -18.53 3.21
CA ARG A 42 -2.01 -17.56 2.13
C ARG A 42 -3.27 -16.75 1.83
N ASN A 43 -4.41 -17.40 1.67
CA ASN A 43 -5.70 -16.72 1.43
C ASN A 43 -6.12 -15.83 2.61
N GLY A 44 -5.88 -16.28 3.85
CA GLY A 44 -6.21 -15.51 5.05
C GLY A 44 -5.37 -14.24 5.17
N PHE A 45 -4.10 -14.32 4.79
CA PHE A 45 -3.22 -13.17 4.70
C PHE A 45 -3.62 -12.22 3.59
N ASP A 46 -3.89 -12.71 2.38
CA ASP A 46 -4.28 -11.87 1.25
C ASP A 46 -5.54 -11.06 1.60
N SER A 47 -6.56 -11.72 2.14
CA SER A 47 -7.80 -11.06 2.55
C SER A 47 -7.58 -10.01 3.65
N ARG A 48 -6.67 -10.26 4.59
CA ARG A 48 -6.43 -9.32 5.69
C ARG A 48 -5.55 -8.15 5.25
N LEU A 49 -4.53 -8.40 4.44
CA LEU A 49 -3.67 -7.37 3.85
C LEU A 49 -4.49 -6.44 2.95
N GLU A 50 -5.39 -6.96 2.13
CA GLU A 50 -6.27 -6.19 1.25
C GLU A 50 -7.17 -5.25 2.04
N LYS A 51 -7.83 -5.78 3.08
CA LYS A 51 -8.68 -4.98 3.98
C LYS A 51 -7.90 -3.88 4.69
N THR A 52 -6.67 -4.17 5.13
CA THR A 52 -5.77 -3.19 5.72
C THR A 52 -5.39 -2.11 4.71
N LEU A 53 -5.00 -2.48 3.49
CA LEU A 53 -4.69 -1.51 2.43
C LEU A 53 -5.90 -0.61 2.11
N LEU A 54 -7.09 -1.20 1.99
CA LEU A 54 -8.35 -0.49 1.76
C LEU A 54 -8.61 0.53 2.87
N TYR A 55 -8.49 0.13 4.13
CA TYR A 55 -8.74 0.99 5.28
C TYR A 55 -7.87 2.25 5.30
N TYR A 56 -6.57 2.11 4.98
CA TYR A 56 -5.64 3.23 5.05
C TYR A 56 -5.65 4.11 3.80
N PHE A 57 -5.89 3.55 2.61
CA PHE A 57 -5.50 4.22 1.37
C PHE A 57 -6.61 4.36 0.31
N LEU A 58 -7.77 3.72 0.47
CA LEU A 58 -8.87 3.87 -0.47
C LEU A 58 -9.64 5.18 -0.22
N CYS A 59 -9.92 5.92 -1.29
CA CYS A 59 -10.74 7.14 -1.32
C CYS A 59 -10.31 8.24 -0.34
N LYS A 60 -9.00 8.32 -0.04
CA LYS A 60 -8.40 9.35 0.83
C LYS A 60 -7.86 10.48 -0.03
N SER A 61 -8.44 11.67 0.08
CA SER A 61 -8.06 12.84 -0.74
C SER A 61 -6.58 13.22 -0.64
N GLU A 62 -5.97 13.00 0.52
CA GLU A 62 -4.54 13.23 0.77
C GLU A 62 -3.63 12.26 0.02
N TYR A 63 -4.18 11.15 -0.48
CA TYR A 63 -3.47 10.09 -1.20
C TYR A 63 -3.87 9.99 -2.68
N GLU A 64 -4.66 10.94 -3.18
CA GLU A 64 -5.07 11.00 -4.58
C GLU A 64 -4.00 11.69 -5.44
N VAL A 65 -3.69 11.10 -6.60
CA VAL A 65 -3.01 11.76 -7.71
C VAL A 65 -3.98 12.00 -8.85
N ILE A 66 -3.88 13.18 -9.46
CA ILE A 66 -4.62 13.53 -10.67
C ILE A 66 -3.79 13.06 -11.86
N ILE A 67 -4.37 12.16 -12.65
CA ILE A 67 -3.83 11.78 -13.96
C ILE A 67 -4.35 12.82 -14.95
N SER A 68 -3.54 13.25 -15.92
CA SER A 68 -3.95 14.24 -16.94
C SER A 68 -3.41 13.81 -18.32
N PRO A 69 -4.07 14.18 -19.44
CA PRO A 69 -5.19 15.12 -19.56
C PRO A 69 -6.59 14.52 -19.32
N TRP A 70 -6.72 13.21 -19.14
CA TRP A 70 -7.98 12.57 -18.74
C TRP A 70 -8.25 12.83 -17.26
N ILE A 71 -9.43 13.35 -16.88
CA ILE A 71 -9.83 13.67 -15.49
C ILE A 71 -10.03 12.37 -14.66
N GLY A 72 -8.99 11.55 -14.56
CA GLY A 72 -8.94 10.35 -13.74
C GLY A 72 -8.18 10.65 -12.45
N LYS A 73 -8.64 10.04 -11.36
CA LYS A 73 -7.94 10.05 -10.09
C LYS A 73 -7.50 8.63 -9.76
N ALA A 74 -6.29 8.50 -9.22
CA ALA A 74 -5.83 7.25 -8.63
C ALA A 74 -5.39 7.54 -7.20
N ASP A 75 -5.93 6.81 -6.24
CA ASP A 75 -5.41 6.80 -4.88
C ASP A 75 -4.30 5.74 -4.73
N ILE A 76 -3.69 5.67 -3.54
CA ILE A 76 -2.65 4.69 -3.25
C ILE A 76 -3.20 3.26 -3.37
N TYR A 77 -4.43 3.00 -2.92
CA TYR A 77 -5.04 1.66 -3.04
C TYR A 77 -5.10 1.23 -4.51
N THR A 78 -5.65 2.09 -5.38
CA THR A 78 -5.81 1.85 -6.81
C THR A 78 -4.45 1.56 -7.46
N GLN A 79 -3.40 2.32 -7.09
CA GLN A 79 -2.06 2.10 -7.62
C GLN A 79 -1.47 0.75 -7.22
N VAL A 80 -1.70 0.30 -5.98
CA VAL A 80 -1.24 -1.02 -5.50
C VAL A 80 -2.05 -2.15 -6.12
N GLU A 81 -3.36 -1.98 -6.25
CA GLU A 81 -4.30 -2.96 -6.80
C GLU A 81 -3.94 -3.36 -8.24
N LEU A 82 -3.43 -2.43 -9.05
CA LEU A 82 -2.94 -2.70 -10.42
C LEU A 82 -1.90 -3.84 -10.49
N ASN A 83 -1.15 -4.07 -9.40
CA ASN A 83 -0.16 -5.13 -9.30
C ASN A 83 -0.36 -5.95 -8.02
N TRP A 84 -1.62 -6.13 -7.59
CA TRP A 84 -1.97 -6.72 -6.30
C TRP A 84 -1.23 -8.03 -6.01
N GLN A 85 -1.21 -8.96 -6.97
CA GLN A 85 -0.56 -10.26 -6.77
C GLN A 85 0.93 -10.12 -6.44
N ARG A 86 1.64 -9.24 -7.15
CA ARG A 86 3.07 -8.97 -6.90
C ARG A 86 3.29 -8.29 -5.56
N PHE A 87 2.41 -7.37 -5.19
CA PHE A 87 2.45 -6.71 -3.90
C PHE A 87 2.26 -7.71 -2.76
N SER A 88 1.20 -8.51 -2.82
CA SER A 88 0.92 -9.55 -1.83
C SER A 88 2.08 -10.56 -1.73
N ASP A 89 2.59 -11.06 -2.86
CA ASP A 89 3.74 -11.97 -2.89
C ASP A 89 4.98 -11.33 -2.24
N TYR A 90 5.26 -10.07 -2.56
CA TYR A 90 6.35 -9.32 -1.99
C TYR A 90 6.21 -9.24 -0.46
N VAL A 91 5.07 -8.79 0.06
CA VAL A 91 4.87 -8.66 1.51
C VAL A 91 4.92 -10.03 2.19
N TRP A 92 4.28 -11.04 1.62
CA TRP A 92 4.29 -12.41 2.14
C TRP A 92 5.70 -13.00 2.24
N SER A 93 6.55 -12.76 1.24
CA SER A 93 7.94 -13.24 1.20
C SER A 93 8.81 -12.72 2.35
N GLN A 94 8.34 -11.69 3.06
CA GLN A 94 9.05 -11.10 4.19
C GLN A 94 8.81 -11.85 5.51
N ARG A 95 7.95 -12.88 5.50
CA ARG A 95 7.79 -13.78 6.65
C ARG A 95 9.13 -14.41 6.99
N ARG A 96 9.61 -14.14 8.20
CA ARG A 96 10.73 -14.88 8.78
C ARG A 96 10.18 -16.15 9.39
N TYR A 97 10.48 -17.29 8.79
CA TYR A 97 10.35 -18.57 9.50
C TYR A 97 11.33 -18.50 10.69
N LYS A 98 10.79 -18.51 11.91
CA LYS A 98 11.59 -18.71 13.12
C LYS A 98 11.87 -20.20 13.28
#